data_AF-A0A9X0CQ18-F1
#
_entry.id   AF-A0A9X0CQ18-F1
#
_cell.length_a   1.000
_cell.length_b   1.000
_cell.length_c   1.000
_cell.angle_alpha   90.00
_cell.angle_beta   90.00
_cell.angle_gamma   90.00
#
_symmetry.space_group_name_H-M   'P 1'
#
loop_
_entity.id
_entity.type
_entity.pdbx_description
1 polymer ?
#
loop_
_entity_poly.entity_id
_entity_poly.type
_entity_poly.pdbx_seq_one_letter_code
_entity_poly.pdbx_strand_id
1 'polypeptide(L)' 'MPDMHLGKGACVGCVVATVDAIIPAAVGVDIGCGMMAVRTTMSAEHLPDSLKNIRKAIEQAVPHGRTTRV' A
#
# COMPACT_ATOMS: atom_id res chain seq x y z
N MET A 1 9.87 -14.07 1.84
CA MET A 1 10.38 -13.11 0.85
C MET A 1 11.57 -12.37 1.47
N PRO A 2 12.50 -11.81 0.68
CA PRO A 2 13.74 -11.20 1.20
C PRO A 2 13.53 -9.98 2.12
N ASP A 3 12.34 -9.40 2.11
CA ASP A 3 11.85 -8.27 2.94
C ASP A 3 11.21 -8.71 4.28
N MET A 4 11.38 -9.99 4.66
CA MET A 4 10.79 -10.55 5.86
C MET A 4 11.25 -9.86 7.15
N HIS A 5 10.31 -9.63 8.06
CA HIS A 5 10.57 -9.04 9.37
C HIS A 5 9.53 -9.50 10.41
N LEU A 6 9.74 -9.10 11.68
CA LEU A 6 8.86 -9.43 12.79
C LEU A 6 7.45 -8.89 12.54
N GLY A 7 6.46 -9.79 12.60
CA GLY A 7 5.04 -9.44 12.59
C GLY A 7 4.32 -9.96 13.83
N LYS A 8 3.01 -9.72 13.90
CA LYS A 8 2.16 -10.13 15.04
C LYS A 8 1.53 -11.50 14.75
N GLY A 9 2.09 -12.55 15.33
CA GLY A 9 1.60 -13.93 15.20
C GLY A 9 2.14 -14.69 13.97
N ALA A 10 2.48 -13.98 12.90
CA ALA A 10 3.26 -14.48 11.77
C ALA A 10 4.27 -13.43 11.32
N CYS A 11 5.30 -13.85 10.59
CA CYS A 11 6.22 -12.96 9.90
C CYS A 11 5.51 -12.14 8.81
N VAL A 12 5.86 -10.86 8.64
CA VAL A 12 5.47 -10.13 7.43
C VAL A 12 6.38 -10.58 6.30
N GLY A 13 5.83 -10.71 5.08
CA GLY A 13 6.60 -11.11 3.91
C GLY A 13 6.87 -12.61 3.81
N CYS A 14 6.15 -13.48 4.53
CA CYS A 14 6.26 -14.93 4.39
C CYS A 14 5.04 -15.57 3.70
N VAL A 15 5.24 -16.75 3.13
CA VAL A 15 4.18 -17.56 2.50
C VAL A 15 4.04 -18.83 3.33
N VAL A 16 2.82 -19.11 3.79
CA VAL A 16 2.50 -20.26 4.63
C VAL A 16 1.46 -21.11 3.90
N ALA A 17 1.85 -22.30 3.48
CA ALA A 17 0.92 -23.31 2.97
C ALA A 17 0.37 -24.12 4.16
N THR A 18 -0.94 -24.37 4.17
CA THR A 18 -1.63 -25.12 5.23
C THR A 18 -2.46 -26.23 4.60
N VAL A 19 -2.75 -27.27 5.38
CA VAL A 19 -3.66 -28.37 5.01
C VAL A 19 -4.78 -28.37 6.03
N ASP A 20 -6.03 -28.29 5.57
CA ASP A 20 -7.25 -28.30 6.39
C ASP A 20 -7.30 -27.27 7.53
N ALA A 21 -6.55 -26.17 7.43
CA ALA A 21 -6.46 -25.14 8.46
C ALA A 21 -6.36 -23.73 7.88
N ILE A 22 -6.77 -22.74 8.67
CA ILE A 22 -6.58 -21.32 8.39
C ILE A 22 -5.89 -20.68 9.58
N ILE A 23 -4.89 -19.83 9.33
CA ILE A 23 -4.17 -19.06 10.35
C ILE A 23 -4.45 -17.57 10.11
N PRO A 24 -5.45 -16.95 10.77
CA PRO A 24 -5.79 -15.54 10.52
C PRO A 24 -4.61 -14.57 10.71
N ALA A 25 -3.72 -14.86 11.66
CA ALA A 25 -2.52 -14.05 11.88
C ALA A 25 -1.54 -14.06 10.70
N ALA A 26 -1.55 -15.11 9.86
CA ALA A 26 -0.74 -15.18 8.64
C ALA A 26 -1.33 -14.37 7.48
N VAL A 27 -2.60 -13.96 7.56
CA VAL A 27 -3.24 -13.06 6.58
C VAL A 27 -2.89 -11.60 6.90
N GLY A 28 -2.84 -11.24 8.18
CA GLY A 28 -2.60 -9.89 8.66
C GLY A 28 -3.87 -9.17 9.13
N VAL A 29 -3.69 -7.99 9.73
CA VAL A 29 -4.79 -7.21 10.32
C VAL A 29 -5.52 -6.33 9.30
N ASP A 30 -4.84 -5.95 8.21
CA ASP A 30 -5.39 -5.15 7.11
C ASP A 30 -5.65 -6.08 5.92
N ILE A 31 -6.77 -6.81 5.97
CA ILE A 31 -7.12 -7.82 4.98
C ILE A 31 -7.43 -7.14 3.65
N GLY A 32 -6.74 -7.57 2.59
CA GLY A 32 -6.85 -6.94 1.27
C GLY A 32 -5.92 -5.73 1.08
N CYS A 33 -5.06 -5.42 2.06
CA CYS A 33 -3.97 -4.48 1.86
C CYS A 33 -3.12 -4.91 0.66
N GLY A 34 -2.87 -3.98 -0.23
CA GLY A 34 -2.17 -4.24 -1.48
C GLY A 34 -2.03 -2.98 -2.31
N MET A 35 -1.42 -3.14 -3.49
CA MET A 35 -1.14 -2.04 -4.39
C MET A 35 -1.94 -2.18 -5.68
N MET A 36 -2.48 -1.06 -6.15
CA MET A 36 -3.02 -0.92 -7.50
C MET A 36 -2.17 0.08 -8.28
N ALA A 37 -1.96 -0.18 -9.57
CA ALA A 37 -1.26 0.72 -10.47
C ALA A 37 -2.09 0.94 -11.73
N VAL A 38 -2.21 2.20 -12.16
CA VAL A 38 -2.85 2.58 -13.41
C VAL A 38 -1.80 3.19 -14.32
N ARG A 39 -1.61 2.60 -15.50
CA ARG A 39 -0.71 3.13 -16.52
C ARG A 39 -1.33 4.37 -17.15
N THR A 40 -0.59 5.47 -17.18
CA THR A 40 -0.94 6.68 -17.91
C THR A 40 -0.22 6.73 -19.25
N THR A 41 -0.59 7.69 -20.10
CA THR A 41 0.11 7.98 -21.36
C THR A 41 1.31 8.92 -21.18
N MET A 42 1.57 9.39 -19.97
CA MET A 42 2.66 10.33 -19.69
C MET A 42 3.98 9.60 -19.39
N SER A 43 5.09 10.19 -19.83
CA SER A 43 6.45 9.85 -19.37
C SER A 43 6.95 10.87 -18.33
N ALA A 44 8.07 10.56 -17.67
CA ALA A 44 8.67 11.43 -16.67
C ALA A 44 9.00 12.84 -17.19
N GLU A 45 9.36 12.95 -18.47
CA GLU A 45 9.69 14.23 -19.14
C GLU A 45 8.49 15.19 -19.23
N HIS A 46 7.27 14.66 -19.13
CA HIS A 46 6.05 15.48 -19.13
C HIS A 46 5.72 16.06 -17.75
N LEU A 47 6.51 15.72 -16.72
CA LEU A 47 6.29 16.17 -15.35
C LEU A 47 7.21 17.36 -15.02
N PRO A 48 6.74 18.30 -14.19
CA PRO A 48 7.60 19.36 -13.68
C PRO A 48 8.67 18.80 -12.73
N ASP A 49 9.80 19.49 -12.60
CA ASP A 49 10.87 19.14 -11.64
C ASP A 49 10.33 19.00 -10.20
N SER A 50 9.30 19.79 -9.85
CA SER A 50 8.63 19.70 -8.55
C SER A 50 7.24 19.10 -8.64
N LEU A 51 7.08 17.90 -8.07
CA LEU A 51 5.79 17.20 -7.97
C LEU A 51 4.89 17.70 -6.82
N LYS A 52 5.28 18.77 -6.11
CA LYS A 52 4.55 19.28 -4.93
C LYS A 52 3.09 19.62 -5.25
N ASN A 53 2.83 20.24 -6.41
CA ASN A 53 1.47 20.62 -6.80
C ASN A 53 0.62 19.41 -7.18
N ILE A 54 1.21 18.43 -7.87
CA ILE A 54 0.54 17.17 -8.22
C ILE A 54 0.14 16.41 -6.95
N ARG A 55 1.08 16.28 -6.00
CA ARG A 55 0.80 15.64 -4.71
C ARG A 55 -0.35 16.34 -3.97
N LYS A 56 -0.34 17.68 -3.89
CA LYS A 56 -1.42 18.45 -3.23
C LYS A 56 -2.77 18.22 -3.90
N ALA A 57 -2.81 18.17 -5.24
CA ALA A 57 -4.04 17.89 -5.97
C ALA A 57 -4.59 16.49 -5.66
N ILE A 58 -3.71 15.48 -5.55
CA ILE A 58 -4.09 14.12 -5.16
C ILE A 58 -4.65 14.11 -3.73
N GLU A 59 -3.97 14.75 -2.77
CA GLU A 59 -4.42 14.81 -1.37
C GLU A 59 -5.76 15.55 -1.20
N GLN A 60 -6.05 16.53 -2.04
CA GLN A 60 -7.35 17.19 -2.09
C GLN A 60 -8.45 16.27 -2.65
N ALA A 61 -8.15 15.57 -3.74
CA ALA A 61 -9.10 14.69 -4.43
C ALA A 61 -9.35 13.36 -3.72
N VAL A 62 -8.36 12.84 -2.99
CA VAL A 62 -8.42 11.54 -2.31
C VAL A 62 -8.48 11.77 -0.80
N PRO A 63 -9.65 11.60 -0.16
CA PRO A 63 -9.77 11.70 1.29
C PRO A 63 -8.82 10.74 2.00
N HIS A 64 -8.17 11.24 3.06
CA HIS A 64 -7.22 10.45 3.84
C HIS A 64 -7.22 10.91 5.30
N GLY A 65 -6.83 10.01 6.22
CA GLY A 65 -6.85 10.27 7.66
C GLY A 65 -5.83 11.30 8.18
N ARG A 66 -4.95 11.86 7.34
CA ARG A 66 -3.89 12.80 7.75
C ARG A 66 -4.28 14.29 7.79
N THR A 67 -5.43 14.67 7.22
CA THR A 67 -5.89 16.06 7.21
C THR A 67 -7.25 16.13 7.89
N THR A 68 -7.34 16.87 9.00
CA THR A 68 -8.62 17.21 9.62
C THR A 68 -9.35 18.20 8.73
N ARG A 69 -10.44 17.75 8.09
CA ARG A 69 -11.40 18.63 7.45
C ARG A 69 -12.34 19.13 8.55
N VAL A 70 -12.22 20.41 8.91
CA VAL A 70 -13.24 21.16 9.65
C VAL A 70 -14.38 21.54 8.70
#